data_AF-A0A7C9ETL2-F1
#
_entry.id   AF-A0A7C9ETL2-F1
#
_cell.length_a   1.000
_cell.length_b   1.000
_cell.length_c   1.000
_cell.angle_alpha   90.00
_cell.angle_beta   90.00
_cell.angle_gamma   90.00
#
_symmetry.space_group_name_H-M   'P 1'
#
loop_
_entity.id
_entity.type
_entity.pdbx_description
1 polymer ?
#
loop_
_entity_poly.entity_id
_entity_poly.type
_entity_poly.pdbx_seq_one_letter_code
_entity_poly.pdbx_strand_id
1 'polypeptide(L)'
;LRPPTGCTSIDEALPEGFQERVGERGVVHGGWVQQPQILSHPSVGCFVSHCGLGTMWESLMSDCQIVLVLLAWDHIVNSRIMAAQMKVAVEVEKEEDEWVSKESLCKA
;
A
#
# COMPACT_ATOMS: atom_id res chain seq x y z
N LEU A 1 2.28 15.33 -3.87
CA LEU A 1 1.54 14.67 -2.78
C LEU A 1 0.54 15.66 -2.25
N ARG A 2 -0.74 15.42 -2.49
CA ARG A 2 -1.82 16.29 -2.07
C ARG A 2 -2.56 15.54 -0.95
N PRO A 3 -2.86 16.17 0.19
CA PRO A 3 -3.75 15.59 1.18
C PRO A 3 -5.09 15.19 0.55
N PRO A 4 -5.81 14.22 1.13
CA PRO A 4 -7.15 13.86 0.68
C PRO A 4 -8.07 15.09 0.60
N THR A 5 -9.03 15.05 -0.32
CA THR A 5 -10.00 16.14 -0.51
C THR A 5 -10.69 16.46 0.82
N GLY A 6 -10.67 17.73 1.21
CA GLY A 6 -11.23 18.20 2.49
C GLY A 6 -10.25 18.25 3.66
N CYS A 7 -9.00 17.82 3.47
CA CYS A 7 -7.93 17.92 4.47
C CYS A 7 -6.84 18.89 4.00
N THR A 8 -6.22 19.63 4.93
CA THR A 8 -5.09 20.52 4.65
C THR A 8 -3.74 19.86 4.91
N SER A 9 -3.74 18.78 5.69
CA SER A 9 -2.56 17.94 5.98
C SER A 9 -2.93 16.46 6.02
N ILE A 10 -1.92 15.58 6.09
CA ILE A 10 -2.15 14.14 6.28
C ILE A 10 -2.55 13.83 7.72
N ASP A 11 -2.08 14.61 8.69
CA ASP A 11 -2.47 14.44 10.10
C ASP A 11 -3.96 14.70 10.30
N GLU A 12 -4.53 15.68 9.59
CA GLU A 12 -5.98 15.93 9.57
C GLU A 12 -6.80 14.81 8.91
N ALA A 13 -6.19 14.05 8.00
CA ALA A 13 -6.86 12.94 7.31
C ALA A 13 -6.89 11.65 8.15
N LEU A 14 -6.13 11.59 9.24
CA LEU A 14 -6.02 10.42 10.10
C LEU A 14 -7.05 10.47 11.24
N PRO A 15 -7.54 9.32 11.74
CA PRO A 15 -8.44 9.31 12.89
C PRO A 15 -7.78 9.93 14.13
N GLU A 16 -8.56 10.59 14.97
CA GLU A 16 -8.07 11.18 16.22
C GLU A 16 -7.26 10.17 17.05
N GLY A 17 -6.10 10.60 17.55
CA GLY A 17 -5.20 9.77 18.35
C GLY A 17 -4.41 8.71 17.55
N PHE A 18 -4.36 8.79 16.22
CA PHE A 18 -3.70 7.76 15.40
C PHE A 18 -2.20 7.66 15.63
N GLN A 19 -1.49 8.79 15.65
CA GLN A 19 -0.03 8.79 15.84
C GLN A 19 0.36 8.22 17.21
N GLU A 20 -0.41 8.54 18.26
CA GLU A 20 -0.23 8.01 19.60
C GLU A 20 -0.48 6.50 19.67
N ARG A 21 -1.49 5.99 18.94
CA ARG A 21 -1.76 4.54 18.85
C ARG A 21 -0.65 3.76 18.14
N VAL A 22 -0.05 4.36 17.12
CA VAL A 22 1.08 3.78 16.38
C VAL A 22 2.32 3.77 17.29
N GLY A 23 2.59 4.87 17.98
CA GLY A 23 3.71 5.02 18.92
C GLY A 23 5.05 4.70 18.25
N GLU A 24 5.92 3.97 18.95
CA GLU A 24 7.25 3.59 18.44
C GLU A 24 7.23 2.45 17.39
N ARG A 25 6.05 1.89 17.09
CA ARG A 25 5.90 0.73 16.19
C ARG A 25 5.72 1.09 14.72
N GLY A 26 5.56 2.36 14.39
CA GLY A 26 5.37 2.80 13.02
C GLY A 26 5.65 4.29 12.84
N VAL A 27 5.80 4.67 11.58
CA VAL A 27 6.10 6.06 11.18
C VAL A 27 5.05 6.49 10.16
N VAL A 28 4.46 7.66 10.38
CA VAL A 28 3.57 8.32 9.42
C VAL A 28 4.37 9.40 8.71
N HIS A 29 4.40 9.35 7.37
CA HIS A 29 5.09 10.35 6.57
C HIS A 29 4.18 10.86 5.47
N GLY A 30 3.97 12.18 5.45
CA GLY A 30 3.07 12.83 4.49
C GLY A 30 3.71 13.30 3.18
N GLY A 31 5.02 13.09 3.05
CA GLY A 31 5.81 13.55 1.92
C GLY A 31 6.20 12.44 0.97
N TRP A 32 7.14 12.77 0.08
CA TRP A 32 7.74 11.80 -0.82
C TRP A 32 8.82 11.04 -0.06
N VAL A 33 9.03 9.78 -0.45
CA VAL A 33 10.08 8.91 0.10
C VAL A 33 10.88 8.29 -1.04
N GLN A 34 12.14 7.95 -0.75
CA GLN A 34 12.99 7.15 -1.64
C GLN A 34 12.53 5.68 -1.62
N GLN A 35 11.37 5.40 -2.22
CA GLN A 35 10.72 4.08 -2.20
C GLN A 35 11.68 2.93 -2.58
N PRO A 36 12.50 3.02 -3.65
CA PRO A 36 13.45 1.96 -3.97
C PRO A 36 14.46 1.67 -2.85
N GLN A 37 14.92 2.71 -2.15
CA GLN A 37 15.85 2.53 -1.02
C GLN A 37 15.16 1.82 0.15
N ILE A 38 13.91 2.18 0.44
CA ILE A 38 13.11 1.51 1.48
C ILE A 38 12.89 0.04 1.11
N LEU A 39 12.44 -0.24 -0.13
CA LEU A 39 12.17 -1.61 -0.60
C LEU A 39 13.43 -2.48 -0.65
N SER A 40 14.61 -1.89 -0.85
CA SER A 40 15.88 -2.63 -0.82
C SER A 40 16.36 -2.97 0.60
N HIS A 41 15.73 -2.41 1.63
CA HIS A 41 16.19 -2.59 3.01
C HIS A 41 15.77 -3.97 3.55
N PRO A 42 16.69 -4.76 4.13
CA PRO A 42 16.39 -6.14 4.56
C PRO A 42 15.35 -6.26 5.68
N SER A 43 15.06 -5.17 6.39
CA SER A 43 13.98 -5.12 7.40
C SER A 43 12.58 -4.98 6.82
N VAL A 44 12.44 -4.74 5.51
CA VAL A 44 11.13 -4.61 4.85
C VAL A 44 10.67 -5.98 4.36
N GLY A 45 9.76 -6.59 5.11
CA GLY A 45 9.20 -7.90 4.77
C GLY A 45 7.92 -7.86 3.93
N CYS A 46 7.21 -6.74 3.91
CA CYS A 46 5.93 -6.60 3.21
C CYS A 46 5.77 -5.19 2.63
N PHE A 47 5.20 -5.11 1.43
CA PHE A 47 4.87 -3.87 0.77
C PHE A 47 3.42 -3.88 0.26
N VAL A 48 2.61 -2.99 0.85
CA VAL A 48 1.23 -2.76 0.42
C VAL A 48 1.23 -1.65 -0.63
N SER A 49 0.72 -1.95 -1.83
CA SER A 49 0.80 -1.07 -2.99
C SER A 49 -0.51 -1.03 -3.78
N HIS A 50 -0.74 0.10 -4.46
CA HIS A 50 -1.87 0.24 -5.37
C HIS A 50 -1.60 -0.26 -6.80
N CYS A 51 -0.42 -0.84 -7.06
CA CYS A 51 -0.03 -1.43 -8.36
C CYS A 51 0.11 -0.44 -9.53
N GLY A 52 0.58 0.78 -9.27
CA GLY A 52 1.02 1.70 -10.32
C GLY A 52 2.21 1.13 -11.11
N LEU A 53 2.28 1.38 -12.42
CA LEU A 53 3.24 0.71 -13.32
C LEU A 53 4.72 0.88 -12.92
N GLY A 54 5.13 2.05 -12.42
CA GLY A 54 6.50 2.27 -11.93
C GLY A 54 6.78 1.46 -10.65
N THR A 55 5.88 1.57 -9.68
CA THR A 55 5.93 0.83 -8.42
C THR A 55 5.90 -0.68 -8.62
N MET A 56 5.21 -1.19 -9.65
CA MET A 56 5.20 -2.62 -9.99
C MET A 56 6.60 -3.15 -10.26
N TRP A 57 7.42 -2.43 -11.03
CA TRP A 57 8.79 -2.86 -11.31
C TRP A 57 9.68 -2.75 -10.08
N GLU A 58 9.54 -1.68 -9.30
CA GLU A 58 10.30 -1.51 -8.06
C GLU A 58 10.00 -2.62 -7.05
N SER A 59 8.73 -3.04 -6.91
CA SER A 59 8.36 -4.13 -6.01
C SER A 59 8.81 -5.50 -6.51
N LEU A 60 8.74 -5.77 -7.83
CA LEU A 60 9.25 -7.01 -8.43
C LEU A 60 10.76 -7.20 -8.24
N MET A 61 11.50 -6.10 -8.07
CA MET A 61 12.95 -6.12 -7.83
C MET A 61 13.32 -6.13 -6.34
N SER A 62 12.33 -6.26 -5.46
CA SER A 62 12.51 -6.35 -4.01
C SER A 62 12.23 -7.76 -3.50
N ASP A 63 12.74 -8.08 -2.31
CA ASP A 63 12.52 -9.38 -1.66
C ASP A 63 11.26 -9.40 -0.76
N CYS A 64 10.43 -8.36 -0.78
CA CYS A 64 9.28 -8.23 0.10
C CYS A 64 8.03 -8.96 -0.44
N GLN A 65 7.15 -9.41 0.46
CA GLN A 65 5.81 -9.85 0.09
C GLN A 65 5.01 -8.66 -0.45
N ILE A 66 4.49 -8.79 -1.67
CA ILE A 66 3.70 -7.75 -2.31
C ILE A 66 2.22 -7.99 -1.99
N VAL A 67 1.56 -6.97 -1.45
CA VAL A 67 0.12 -6.95 -1.17
C VAL A 67 -0.53 -5.83 -1.98
N LEU A 68 -1.58 -6.13 -2.73
CA LEU A 68 -2.18 -5.21 -3.71
C LEU A 68 -3.55 -4.71 -3.25
N VAL A 69 -3.67 -3.38 -3.12
CA VAL A 69 -4.92 -2.67 -2.80
C VAL A 69 -5.33 -1.81 -3.99
N LEU A 70 -6.32 -2.26 -4.76
CA LEU A 70 -6.68 -1.63 -6.04
C LEU A 70 -7.52 -0.37 -5.86
N LEU A 71 -6.94 0.78 -6.24
CA LEU A 71 -7.59 2.09 -6.15
C LEU A 71 -8.16 2.61 -7.49
N ALA A 72 -7.69 2.11 -8.64
CA ALA A 72 -8.07 2.64 -9.95
C ALA A 72 -8.12 1.55 -11.03
N TRP A 73 -8.93 1.78 -12.07
CA TRP A 73 -9.20 0.83 -13.15
C TRP A 73 -7.97 0.43 -13.96
N ASP A 74 -7.03 1.35 -14.16
CA ASP A 74 -5.77 1.14 -14.88
C ASP A 74 -4.79 0.23 -14.14
N HIS A 75 -4.92 0.11 -12.82
CA HIS A 75 -4.08 -0.76 -12.00
C HIS A 75 -4.58 -2.22 -11.94
N ILE A 76 -5.80 -2.49 -12.39
CA ILE A 76 -6.42 -3.83 -12.36
C ILE A 76 -5.65 -4.82 -13.23
N VAL A 77 -5.21 -4.39 -14.42
CA VAL A 77 -4.48 -5.27 -15.34
C VAL A 77 -3.14 -5.66 -14.75
N ASN A 78 -2.40 -4.70 -14.19
CA ASN A 78 -1.13 -4.96 -13.52
C ASN A 78 -1.32 -5.92 -12.34
N SER A 79 -2.35 -5.70 -11.51
CA SER A 79 -2.65 -6.57 -10.38
C SER A 79 -2.93 -8.01 -10.80
N ARG A 80 -3.78 -8.20 -11.82
CA ARG A 80 -4.09 -9.54 -12.34
C ARG A 80 -2.85 -10.23 -12.90
N ILE A 81 -1.95 -9.50 -13.55
CA ILE A 81 -0.68 -10.07 -14.01
C ILE A 81 0.16 -10.51 -12.81
N MET A 82 0.37 -9.65 -11.81
CA MET A 82 1.20 -9.95 -10.65
C MET A 82 0.63 -11.08 -9.78
N ALA A 83 -0.66 -11.00 -9.43
CA ALA A 83 -1.30 -11.93 -8.50
C ALA A 83 -1.73 -13.23 -9.18
N ALA A 84 -2.46 -13.16 -10.30
CA ALA A 84 -3.06 -14.35 -10.91
C ALA A 84 -2.10 -15.08 -11.87
N GLN A 85 -1.29 -14.35 -12.65
CA GLN A 85 -0.41 -14.97 -13.65
C GLN A 85 0.96 -15.29 -13.08
N MET A 86 1.65 -14.30 -12.52
CA MET A 86 3.01 -14.45 -11.98
C MET A 86 3.03 -15.10 -10.59
N LYS A 87 1.93 -14.95 -9.82
CA LYS A 87 1.80 -15.46 -8.44
C LYS A 87 2.88 -14.93 -7.50
N VAL A 88 3.22 -13.65 -7.67
CA VAL A 88 4.25 -12.95 -6.87
C VAL A 88 3.63 -11.92 -5.90
N ALA A 89 2.31 -11.76 -5.92
CA ALA A 89 1.59 -10.81 -5.08
C ALA A 89 0.26 -11.38 -4.60
N VAL A 90 -0.24 -10.87 -3.46
CA VAL A 90 -1.56 -11.17 -2.91
C VAL A 90 -2.48 -9.97 -3.15
N GLU A 91 -3.62 -10.19 -3.80
CA GLU A 91 -4.64 -9.15 -3.97
C GLU A 91 -5.58 -9.17 -2.77
N VAL A 92 -5.84 -7.99 -2.19
CA VAL A 92 -6.73 -7.87 -1.02
C VAL A 92 -8.18 -7.99 -1.47
N GLU A 93 -8.95 -8.84 -0.77
CA GLU A 93 -10.38 -8.98 -1.00
C GLU A 93 -11.11 -7.66 -0.68
N LYS A 94 -11.98 -7.24 -1.61
CA LYS A 94 -12.86 -6.08 -1.43
C LYS A 94 -14.21 -6.53 -0.88
N GLU A 95 -14.81 -5.68 -0.08
CA GLU A 95 -16.20 -5.82 0.38
C GLU A 95 -17.19 -5.55 -0.76
N GLU A 96 -18.48 -5.77 -0.51
CA GLU A 96 -19.56 -5.60 -1.50
C GLU A 96 -19.66 -4.15 -2.04
N ASP A 97 -19.23 -3.17 -1.25
CA ASP A 97 -19.21 -1.74 -1.59
C ASP A 97 -17.88 -1.27 -2.21
N GLU A 98 -17.04 -2.23 -2.63
CA GLU A 98 -15.69 -2.03 -3.18
C GLU A 98 -14.64 -1.47 -2.21
N TRP A 99 -14.98 -1.29 -0.93
CA TRP A 99 -14.03 -0.88 0.09
C TRP A 99 -13.13 -2.03 0.54
N VAL A 100 -11.96 -1.69 1.07
CA VAL A 100 -11.06 -2.63 1.71
C VAL A 100 -11.18 -2.45 3.21
N SER A 101 -11.67 -3.48 3.90
CA SER A 101 -11.74 -3.51 5.36
C SER A 101 -10.37 -3.74 5.98
N LYS A 102 -10.25 -3.40 7.27
CA LYS A 102 -9.05 -3.70 8.06
C LYS A 102 -8.82 -5.22 8.12
N GLU A 103 -9.89 -5.98 8.27
CA GLU A 103 -9.88 -7.43 8.39
C GLU A 103 -9.36 -8.08 7.10
N SER A 104 -9.87 -7.67 5.95
CA SER A 104 -9.42 -8.17 4.65
C SER A 104 -7.96 -7.81 4.36
N LEU A 105 -7.53 -6.59 4.72
CA LEU A 105 -6.13 -6.19 4.60
C LEU A 105 -5.19 -6.99 5.53
N CYS A 106 -5.62 -7.30 6.76
CA CYS A 106 -4.81 -8.08 7.70
C CYS A 106 -4.74 -9.57 7.34
N LYS A 107 -5.70 -10.09 6.57
CA LYS A 107 -5.75 -11.49 6.13
C LYS A 107 -4.82 -11.76 4.95
N ALA A 108 -4.63 -10.76 4.08
CA ALA A 108 -3.71 -10.79 2.95
C ALA A 108 -2.24 -10.78 3.41
#